data_AF-A0A238JQ83-F1
#
_entry.id   AF-A0A238JQ83-F1
#
_cell.length_a   1.000
_cell.length_b   1.000
_cell.length_c   1.000
_cell.angle_alpha   90.00
_cell.angle_beta   90.00
_cell.angle_gamma   90.00
#
_symmetry.space_group_name_H-M   'P 1'
#
loop_
_entity.id
_entity.type
_entity.pdbx_description
1 polymer ?
#
loop_
_entity_poly.entity_id
_entity_poly.type
_entity_poly.pdbx_seq_one_letter_code
_entity_poly.pdbx_strand_id
1 'polypeptide(L)'
;MKHLMSMAIATLPLIGFSAAPVSASEIFEKIKIEAGQTLYDRSCRRCHAVDSTDSSYGPPLENILYRAAGIYEGYDYSIAMEASGIVWTPGAIRAWMEDNDGFMPGTKMRHVGIEDPTVQDFILAYLGSISPQDNKQISE
;
A
#
# COMPACT_ATOMS: atom_id res chain seq x y z
N MET A 1 -19.72 55.00 52.83
CA MET A 1 -18.78 54.09 52.16
C MET A 1 -19.55 52.84 51.75
N LYS A 2 -20.03 52.77 50.50
CA LYS A 2 -20.78 51.63 49.97
C LYS A 2 -19.97 51.14 48.76
N HIS A 3 -19.22 50.06 48.94
CA HIS A 3 -18.42 49.46 47.86
C HIS A 3 -19.35 48.62 46.97
N LEU A 4 -19.64 49.11 45.76
CA LEU A 4 -20.19 48.27 44.69
C LEU A 4 -19.04 47.48 44.04
N MET A 5 -18.97 46.19 44.33
CA MET A 5 -18.13 45.25 43.57
C MET A 5 -18.91 44.84 42.30
N SER A 6 -18.46 45.32 41.13
CA SER A 6 -18.90 44.77 39.84
C SER A 6 -18.27 43.39 39.63
N MET A 7 -19.09 42.34 39.62
CA MET A 7 -18.68 41.04 39.09
C MET A 7 -18.75 41.10 37.56
N ALA A 8 -17.59 41.12 36.91
CA ALA A 8 -17.51 40.88 35.47
C ALA A 8 -17.66 39.36 35.24
N ILE A 9 -18.79 38.95 34.67
CA ILE A 9 -19.02 37.58 34.22
C ILE A 9 -18.21 37.40 32.93
N ALA A 10 -17.06 36.76 33.03
CA ALA A 10 -16.27 36.35 31.87
C ALA A 10 -16.96 35.15 31.21
N THR A 11 -17.67 35.40 30.12
CA THR A 11 -18.21 34.34 29.24
C THR A 11 -17.05 33.72 28.47
N LEU A 12 -16.56 32.57 28.92
CA LEU A 12 -15.69 31.72 28.09
C LEU A 12 -16.50 31.22 26.88
N PRO A 13 -16.05 31.43 25.64
CA PRO A 13 -16.71 30.82 24.49
C PRO A 13 -16.49 29.30 24.57
N LEU A 14 -17.58 28.54 24.66
CA LEU A 14 -17.56 27.10 24.39
C LEU A 14 -17.18 26.93 22.91
N ILE A 15 -15.90 26.71 22.64
CA ILE A 15 -15.44 26.21 21.35
C ILE A 15 -15.89 24.75 21.30
N GLY A 16 -17.07 24.52 20.72
CA GLY A 16 -17.58 23.18 20.48
C GLY A 16 -16.68 22.48 19.45
N PHE A 17 -15.88 21.52 19.90
CA PHE A 17 -15.12 20.65 19.01
C PHE A 17 -16.12 19.69 18.36
N SER A 18 -16.59 20.02 17.15
CA SER A 18 -17.43 19.13 16.36
C SER A 18 -16.54 18.11 15.67
N ALA A 19 -16.40 16.92 16.25
CA ALA A 19 -15.81 15.79 15.54
C ALA A 19 -16.86 15.27 14.55
N ALA A 20 -16.62 15.45 13.25
CA ALA A 20 -17.47 14.87 12.21
C ALA A 20 -17.42 13.32 12.33
N PRO A 21 -18.54 12.62 12.17
CA PRO A 21 -18.55 11.17 12.19
C PRO A 21 -17.76 10.63 11.00
N VAL A 22 -16.79 9.76 11.27
CA VAL A 22 -16.09 8.98 10.22
C VAL A 22 -17.12 8.11 9.52
N SER A 23 -17.10 8.12 8.19
CA SER A 23 -18.02 7.34 7.37
C SER A 23 -17.72 5.84 7.44
N ALA A 24 -18.73 5.01 7.23
CA ALA A 24 -18.55 3.55 7.14
C ALA A 24 -17.55 3.16 6.04
N SER A 25 -17.45 3.94 4.95
CA SER A 25 -16.49 3.73 3.88
C SER A 25 -15.05 3.91 4.34
N GLU A 26 -14.76 4.95 5.12
CA GLU A 26 -13.41 5.20 5.65
C GLU A 26 -12.99 4.11 6.65
N ILE A 27 -13.93 3.66 7.49
CA ILE A 27 -13.69 2.54 8.41
C ILE A 27 -13.39 1.26 7.62
N PHE A 28 -14.16 0.99 6.58
CA PHE A 28 -13.97 -0.20 5.75
C PHE A 28 -12.62 -0.16 5.01
N GLU A 29 -12.23 0.97 4.43
CA GLU A 29 -10.91 1.09 3.78
C GLU A 29 -9.75 0.93 4.77
N LYS A 30 -9.88 1.48 5.98
CA LYS A 30 -8.90 1.24 7.04
C LYS A 30 -8.76 -0.25 7.38
N ILE A 31 -9.89 -0.95 7.54
CA ILE A 31 -9.90 -2.39 7.82
C ILE A 31 -9.23 -3.17 6.68
N LYS A 32 -9.52 -2.80 5.41
CA LYS A 32 -8.88 -3.43 4.24
C LYS A 32 -7.37 -3.27 4.25
N ILE A 33 -6.86 -2.07 4.56
CA ILE A 33 -5.42 -1.80 4.62
C ILE A 33 -4.75 -2.60 5.75
N GLU A 34 -5.33 -2.61 6.95
CA GLU A 34 -4.79 -3.33 8.11
C GLU A 34 -4.77 -4.85 7.89
N ALA A 35 -5.86 -5.40 7.34
CA ALA A 35 -5.92 -6.81 6.95
C ALA A 35 -4.93 -7.11 5.81
N GLY A 36 -4.82 -6.20 4.85
CA GLY A 36 -3.87 -6.26 3.73
C GLY A 36 -2.42 -6.31 4.19
N GLN A 37 -2.04 -5.49 5.16
CA GLN A 37 -0.71 -5.52 5.78
C GLN A 37 -0.40 -6.90 6.35
N THR A 38 -1.36 -7.48 7.08
CA THR A 38 -1.21 -8.80 7.70
C THR A 38 -1.03 -9.90 6.64
N LEU A 39 -1.73 -9.80 5.52
CA LEU A 39 -1.62 -10.73 4.39
C LEU A 39 -0.27 -10.55 3.66
N TYR A 40 0.13 -9.31 3.41
CA TYR A 40 1.42 -8.95 2.81
C TYR A 40 2.60 -9.47 3.65
N ASP A 41 2.53 -9.31 4.98
CA ASP A 41 3.57 -9.77 5.89
C ASP A 41 3.81 -11.28 5.81
N ARG A 42 2.74 -12.06 5.57
CA ARG A 42 2.80 -13.51 5.47
C ARG A 42 3.31 -13.99 4.11
N SER A 43 2.88 -13.34 3.03
CA SER A 43 3.10 -13.84 1.67
C SER A 43 4.26 -13.16 0.94
N CYS A 44 4.57 -11.91 1.28
CA CYS A 44 5.46 -11.06 0.48
C CYS A 44 6.67 -10.58 1.28
N ARG A 45 6.45 -10.00 2.47
CA ARG A 45 7.47 -9.22 3.20
C ARG A 45 8.75 -9.98 3.47
N ARG A 46 8.69 -11.29 3.75
CA ARG A 46 9.89 -12.10 4.02
C ARG A 46 10.92 -12.00 2.87
N CYS A 47 10.45 -11.93 1.64
CA CYS A 47 11.30 -11.83 0.46
C CYS A 47 11.38 -10.39 -0.08
N HIS A 48 10.59 -9.45 0.41
CA HIS A 48 10.51 -8.08 -0.09
C HIS A 48 10.71 -7.06 1.04
N ALA A 49 11.58 -7.37 1.99
CA ALA A 49 11.92 -6.45 3.08
C ALA A 49 12.72 -5.27 2.52
N VAL A 50 12.39 -4.06 2.96
CA VAL A 50 12.97 -2.79 2.47
C VAL A 50 14.47 -2.69 2.75
N ASP A 51 14.93 -3.38 3.79
CA ASP A 51 16.30 -3.40 4.30
C ASP A 51 16.98 -4.77 4.10
N SER A 52 16.45 -5.60 3.20
CA SER A 52 17.07 -6.89 2.91
C SER A 52 18.50 -6.71 2.40
N THR A 53 19.45 -7.35 3.06
CA THR A 53 20.86 -7.41 2.62
C THR A 53 21.17 -8.70 1.85
N ASP A 54 20.20 -9.61 1.77
CA ASP A 54 20.28 -10.85 0.99
C ASP A 54 19.81 -10.58 -0.45
N SER A 55 20.75 -10.65 -1.40
CA SER A 55 20.48 -10.46 -2.83
C SER A 55 19.59 -11.55 -3.44
N SER A 56 19.35 -12.66 -2.73
CA SER A 56 18.39 -13.69 -3.15
C SER A 56 16.93 -13.32 -2.86
N TYR A 57 16.69 -12.27 -2.07
CA TYR A 57 15.37 -11.72 -1.79
C TYR A 57 14.99 -10.66 -2.82
N GLY A 58 13.71 -10.57 -3.15
CA GLY A 58 13.17 -9.64 -4.14
C GLY A 58 13.34 -8.17 -3.76
N PRO A 59 13.18 -7.25 -4.74
CA PRO A 59 13.30 -5.82 -4.51
C PRO A 59 12.13 -5.30 -3.67
N PRO A 60 12.25 -4.14 -3.01
CA PRO A 60 11.15 -3.53 -2.28
C PRO A 60 9.92 -3.26 -3.17
N LEU A 61 8.76 -3.34 -2.53
CA LEU A 61 7.45 -3.21 -3.16
C LEU A 61 6.78 -1.85 -2.87
N GLU A 62 7.42 -0.97 -2.10
CA GLU A 62 7.03 0.43 -2.00
C GLU A 62 7.03 1.08 -3.39
N ASN A 63 5.97 1.83 -3.69
CA ASN A 63 5.75 2.45 -4.99
C ASN A 63 5.74 1.46 -6.16
N ILE A 64 5.34 0.20 -5.95
CA ILE A 64 5.20 -0.79 -7.03
C ILE A 64 4.08 -0.43 -8.00
N LEU A 65 2.98 0.17 -7.51
CA LEU A 65 1.83 0.49 -8.35
C LEU A 65 2.24 1.46 -9.47
N TYR A 66 1.93 1.04 -10.70
CA TYR A 66 2.25 1.71 -11.96
C TYR A 66 3.76 1.94 -12.20
N ARG A 67 4.64 1.29 -11.44
CA ARG A 67 6.07 1.22 -11.75
C ARG A 67 6.28 0.32 -12.96
N ALA A 68 7.19 0.68 -13.87
CA ALA A 68 7.61 -0.26 -14.91
C ALA A 68 8.32 -1.47 -14.27
N ALA A 69 8.13 -2.66 -14.84
CA ALA A 69 8.76 -3.86 -14.33
C ALA A 69 10.28 -3.88 -14.58
N GLY A 70 11.03 -4.52 -13.67
CA GLY A 70 12.47 -4.72 -13.86
C GLY A 70 13.34 -3.48 -13.67
N ILE A 71 12.85 -2.40 -13.06
CA ILE A 71 13.60 -1.11 -13.00
C ILE A 71 14.16 -0.74 -11.62
N TYR A 72 13.93 -1.53 -10.57
CA TYR A 72 14.49 -1.19 -9.25
C TYR A 72 16.02 -1.30 -9.30
N GLU A 73 16.70 -0.21 -8.99
CA GLU A 73 18.15 -0.11 -9.13
C GLU A 73 18.86 -1.10 -8.21
N GLY A 74 19.91 -1.74 -8.74
CA GLY A 74 20.76 -2.66 -7.98
C GLY A 74 20.17 -4.06 -7.74
N TYR A 75 19.00 -4.38 -8.29
CA TYR A 75 18.44 -5.73 -8.23
C TYR A 75 18.71 -6.54 -9.51
N ASP A 76 19.18 -7.78 -9.35
CA ASP A 76 19.46 -8.72 -10.45
C ASP A 76 18.17 -9.46 -10.87
N TYR A 77 17.42 -8.87 -11.79
CA TYR A 77 16.16 -9.41 -12.29
C TYR A 77 16.34 -10.67 -13.14
N SER A 78 15.24 -11.39 -13.39
CA SER A 78 15.24 -12.41 -14.43
C SER A 78 15.25 -11.76 -15.81
N ILE A 79 15.83 -12.44 -16.81
CA ILE A 79 15.79 -12.00 -18.22
C ILE A 79 14.35 -11.73 -18.66
N ALA A 80 13.40 -12.58 -18.23
CA ALA A 80 11.98 -12.41 -18.52
C ALA A 80 11.40 -11.11 -17.96
N MET A 81 11.75 -10.77 -16.72
CA MET A 81 11.29 -9.54 -16.05
C MET A 81 11.87 -8.28 -16.71
N GLU A 82 13.17 -8.27 -17.01
CA GLU A 82 13.83 -7.14 -17.68
C GLU A 82 13.26 -6.89 -19.07
N ALA A 83 12.97 -7.96 -19.82
CA ALA A 83 12.43 -7.86 -21.18
C ALA A 83 10.90 -7.68 -21.23
N SER A 84 10.22 -7.72 -20.09
CA SER A 84 8.75 -7.80 -20.05
C SER A 84 8.04 -6.57 -20.62
N GLY A 85 8.62 -5.38 -20.43
CA GLY A 85 8.00 -4.10 -20.83
C GLY A 85 6.68 -3.78 -20.13
N ILE A 86 6.28 -4.54 -19.10
CA ILE A 86 4.99 -4.33 -18.43
C ILE A 86 5.06 -3.19 -17.42
N VAL A 87 3.88 -2.70 -17.06
CA VAL A 87 3.66 -1.78 -15.96
C VAL A 87 2.81 -2.47 -14.90
N TRP A 88 3.19 -2.33 -13.63
CA TRP A 88 2.52 -2.94 -12.48
C TRP A 88 1.19 -2.25 -12.14
N THR A 89 0.21 -2.39 -13.02
CA THR A 89 -1.18 -1.99 -12.77
C THR A 89 -1.81 -2.89 -11.70
N PRO A 90 -2.91 -2.49 -11.04
CA PRO A 90 -3.63 -3.37 -10.13
C PRO A 90 -4.03 -4.71 -10.75
N GLY A 91 -4.43 -4.72 -12.03
CA GLY A 91 -4.76 -5.95 -12.76
C GLY A 91 -3.54 -6.85 -12.98
N ALA A 92 -2.40 -6.27 -13.35
CA ALA A 92 -1.16 -7.04 -13.51
C ALA A 92 -0.68 -7.64 -12.17
N ILE A 93 -0.79 -6.89 -11.07
CA ILE A 93 -0.41 -7.40 -9.75
C ILE A 93 -1.35 -8.53 -9.30
N ARG A 94 -2.65 -8.49 -9.63
CA ARG A 94 -3.57 -9.62 -9.37
C ARG A 94 -3.16 -10.86 -10.13
N ALA A 95 -2.97 -10.74 -11.45
CA ALA A 95 -2.54 -11.86 -12.28
C ALA A 95 -1.19 -12.43 -11.82
N TRP A 96 -0.28 -11.56 -11.37
CA TRP A 96 0.98 -11.97 -10.77
C TRP A 96 0.80 -12.74 -9.45
N MET A 97 -0.08 -12.26 -8.57
CA MET A 97 -0.39 -12.92 -7.30
C MET A 97 -1.06 -14.28 -7.52
N GLU A 98 -1.92 -14.39 -8.54
CA GLU A 98 -2.59 -15.64 -8.89
C GLU A 98 -1.59 -16.65 -9.47
N ASP A 99 -0.85 -16.27 -10.52
CA ASP A 99 0.11 -17.15 -11.17
C ASP A 99 1.26 -16.38 -11.84
N ASN A 100 2.31 -16.07 -11.08
CA ASN A 100 3.51 -15.43 -11.62
C ASN A 100 4.31 -16.31 -12.57
N ASP A 101 4.23 -17.65 -12.46
CA ASP A 101 5.00 -18.56 -13.32
C ASP A 101 4.36 -18.63 -14.71
N GLY A 102 3.03 -18.66 -14.79
CA GLY A 102 2.28 -18.55 -16.04
C GLY A 102 2.25 -17.14 -16.60
N PHE A 103 2.13 -16.11 -15.76
CA PHE A 103 2.13 -14.72 -16.18
C PHE A 103 3.51 -14.28 -16.72
N MET A 104 4.59 -14.76 -16.12
CA MET A 104 5.96 -14.47 -16.56
C MET A 104 6.86 -15.70 -16.47
N PRO A 105 6.81 -16.58 -17.49
CA PRO A 105 7.66 -17.76 -17.55
C PRO A 105 9.14 -17.39 -17.47
N GLY A 106 9.86 -18.02 -16.54
CA GLY A 106 11.28 -17.75 -16.29
C GLY A 106 11.55 -16.65 -15.25
N THR A 107 10.52 -16.16 -14.55
CA THR A 107 10.72 -15.32 -13.36
C THR A 107 11.54 -16.05 -12.29
N LYS A 108 12.37 -15.29 -11.56
CA LYS A 108 13.12 -15.81 -10.40
C LYS A 108 12.24 -15.87 -9.12
N MET A 109 11.08 -15.20 -9.12
CA MET A 109 10.18 -15.21 -7.97
C MET A 109 9.49 -16.56 -7.84
N ARG A 110 9.51 -17.16 -6.64
CA ARG A 110 8.74 -18.38 -6.36
C ARG A 110 7.25 -18.11 -6.50
N HIS A 111 6.53 -19.07 -7.09
CA HIS A 111 5.08 -19.05 -7.15
C HIS A 111 4.40 -18.74 -5.80
N VAL A 112 3.49 -17.74 -5.79
CA VAL A 112 2.79 -17.30 -4.58
C VAL A 112 1.35 -17.83 -4.45
N GLY A 113 0.61 -17.97 -5.56
CA GLY A 113 -0.65 -18.71 -5.62
C GLY A 113 -1.81 -18.13 -4.81
N ILE A 114 -1.99 -16.81 -4.84
CA ILE A 114 -3.10 -16.13 -4.14
C ILE A 114 -4.26 -15.94 -5.11
N GLU A 115 -5.20 -16.87 -5.09
CA GLU A 115 -6.36 -16.90 -6.01
C GLU A 115 -7.58 -16.13 -5.48
N ASP A 116 -7.71 -15.93 -4.16
CA ASP A 116 -8.87 -15.24 -3.58
C ASP A 116 -8.84 -13.74 -3.93
N PRO A 117 -9.81 -13.21 -4.71
CA PRO A 117 -9.81 -11.82 -5.14
C PRO A 117 -9.93 -10.83 -3.96
N THR A 118 -10.53 -11.24 -2.85
CA THR A 118 -10.63 -10.43 -1.63
C THR A 118 -9.27 -10.29 -0.96
N VAL A 119 -8.50 -11.38 -0.92
CA VAL A 119 -7.12 -11.35 -0.39
C VAL A 119 -6.25 -10.46 -1.28
N GLN A 120 -6.37 -10.61 -2.60
CA GLN A 120 -5.68 -9.76 -3.57
C GLN A 120 -6.05 -8.28 -3.39
N ASP A 121 -7.34 -7.95 -3.22
CA ASP A 121 -7.84 -6.59 -2.97
C ASP A 121 -7.18 -5.96 -1.74
N PHE A 122 -7.07 -6.71 -0.66
CA PHE A 122 -6.58 -6.20 0.60
C PHE A 122 -5.07 -5.97 0.53
N ILE A 123 -4.33 -6.90 -0.08
CA ILE A 123 -2.89 -6.71 -0.34
C ILE A 123 -2.67 -5.48 -1.23
N LEU A 124 -3.47 -5.32 -2.29
CA LEU A 124 -3.39 -4.13 -3.16
C LEU A 124 -3.70 -2.84 -2.40
N ALA A 125 -4.71 -2.84 -1.52
CA ALA A 125 -5.01 -1.69 -0.68
C ALA A 125 -3.83 -1.32 0.22
N TYR A 126 -3.16 -2.32 0.81
CA TYR A 126 -1.96 -2.11 1.60
C TYR A 126 -0.79 -1.58 0.76
N LEU A 127 -0.50 -2.18 -0.40
CA LEU A 127 0.53 -1.70 -1.33
C LEU A 127 0.28 -0.24 -1.74
N GLY A 128 -0.98 0.13 -1.97
CA GLY A 128 -1.38 1.52 -2.21
C GLY A 128 -1.11 2.43 -1.02
N SER A 129 -1.37 1.98 0.20
CA SER A 129 -1.14 2.77 1.42
C SER A 129 0.34 3.06 1.72
N ILE A 130 1.25 2.18 1.27
CA ILE A 130 2.71 2.34 1.42
C ILE A 130 3.38 2.95 0.17
N SER A 131 2.58 3.38 -0.81
CA SER A 131 3.04 4.04 -2.03
C SER A 131 2.67 5.53 -1.98
N PRO A 132 3.53 6.41 -1.44
CA PRO A 132 3.24 7.85 -1.34
C PRO A 132 3.08 8.55 -2.70
N GLN A 133 3.43 7.88 -3.81
CA GLN A 133 3.33 8.41 -5.17
C GLN A 133 2.14 7.79 -5.91
N ASP A 134 1.18 8.61 -6.33
CA ASP A 134 0.15 8.20 -7.29
C ASP A 134 0.76 8.26 -8.71
N ASN A 135 1.37 7.16 -9.14
CA ASN A 135 2.02 7.04 -10.45
C ASN A 135 1.02 6.94 -11.63
N LYS A 136 -0.28 7.21 -11.43
CA LYS A 136 -1.30 7.24 -12.50
C LYS A 136 -0.97 8.18 -13.66
N GLN A 137 -0.13 9.20 -13.45
CA GLN A 137 0.28 10.14 -14.50
C GLN A 137 1.40 9.59 -15.41
N ILE A 138 1.97 8.42 -15.12
CA ILE A 138 3.06 7.80 -15.91
C ILE A 138 2.51 7.00 -17.10
N SER A 139 1.17 6.91 -17.25
CA SER A 139 0.49 6.17 -18.32
C SER A 139 -0.34 7.04 -19.28
N GLU A 140 -0.10 8.36 -19.36
CA GLU A 140 -0.60 9.21 -20.46
C GLU A 140 0.46 9.40 -21.55
#